data_AF-A0A956QVE9-F1
#
_entry.id   AF-A0A956QVE9-F1
#
_cell.length_a   1.000
_cell.length_b   1.000
_cell.length_c   1.000
_cell.angle_alpha   90.00
_cell.angle_beta   90.00
_cell.angle_gamma   90.00
#
_symmetry.space_group_name_H-M   'P 1'
#
loop_
_entity.id
_entity.type
_entity.pdbx_description
1 polymer ?
#
loop_
_entity_poly.entity_id
_entity_poly.type
_entity_poly.pdbx_seq_one_letter_code
_entity_poly.pdbx_strand_id
1 'polypeptide(L)'
;MLRLTLPLVTVIAGFCAAAGCFAGVLCGRAVLMEGAGAGQNLNVSAEAWLLICGSVLIASFILCLGRRPRWCLVALVVAPGFFASTLCRYPQPGGDDLSISSGSLTLVCRVERVDARGRLYVHPETECDGPSGSILVYLPRSLSEDPPPLQGTVLRIRGPARALLKRTRHRERSPPGGGRSRDWELRLYEMGVYTKIYCRRLEILELPASPGLPADPFTASRQAIVAGHRANLDGDLGDLLSSIVLGDRTVRLSPEIRETFRVTGLSHLLAASGFNLSILVGAVYFSVSLITRNRLLISVTALAATASFVGLAGASASVVRAAIMVSFLILARLSFRRLHSGAALAATLMVALSLDPLSIVDVGMQLSYAATAVIVGGIGAVDRLATGGDRDKSEADSSESFSIYARLRRWLIDSTAVIVLAQSGVLPLQLFYFERLGLLFLPANLLIEPVVAPLTVAGFVSSTLLLVGAQVERFADGSLSQVVLLSGLFSGLFSILASGLDWLASFLLRYMIALARYLAGLEWATIEVEPVAIQGLVVYYFSLTYFLFCLSRQRQVFLGGIFLLAGLSMLFL
;
A
#
# COMPACT_ATOMS: atom_id res chain seq x y z
N MET A 1 21.55 -3.12 40.42
CA MET A 1 21.10 -4.21 39.53
C MET A 1 19.58 -4.44 39.50
N LEU A 2 18.76 -3.96 40.45
CA LEU A 2 17.31 -4.24 40.51
C LEU A 2 16.36 -3.42 39.59
N ARG A 3 16.85 -2.50 38.74
CA ARG A 3 16.00 -1.70 37.82
C ARG A 3 15.89 -2.26 36.39
N LEU A 4 16.58 -3.36 36.08
CA LEU A 4 16.60 -4.02 34.77
C LEU A 4 15.56 -5.15 34.63
N THR A 5 15.02 -5.66 35.74
CA THR A 5 14.16 -6.85 35.75
C THR A 5 12.71 -6.53 35.41
N LEU A 6 12.14 -5.39 35.83
CA LEU A 6 10.74 -5.08 35.55
C LEU A 6 10.34 -5.09 34.07
N PRO A 7 11.05 -4.42 33.13
CA PRO A 7 10.65 -4.40 31.73
C PRO A 7 10.82 -5.76 31.06
N LEU A 8 11.92 -6.47 31.35
CA LEU A 8 12.17 -7.81 30.82
C LEU A 8 11.15 -8.82 31.35
N VAL A 9 10.82 -8.77 32.64
CA VAL A 9 9.79 -9.61 33.26
C VAL A 9 8.40 -9.28 32.73
N THR A 10 8.05 -8.02 32.45
CA THR A 10 6.77 -7.70 31.77
C THR A 10 6.73 -8.17 30.32
N VAL A 11 7.85 -8.13 29.60
CA VAL A 11 7.93 -8.64 28.22
C VAL A 11 7.84 -10.17 28.22
N ILE A 12 8.54 -10.84 29.13
CA ILE A 12 8.49 -12.29 29.32
C ILE A 12 7.11 -12.73 29.84
N ALA A 13 6.48 -11.99 30.75
CA ALA A 13 5.14 -12.30 31.25
C ALA A 13 4.07 -12.05 30.19
N GLY A 14 4.20 -10.98 29.39
CA GLY A 14 3.36 -10.75 28.20
C GLY A 14 3.53 -11.87 27.17
N PHE A 15 4.75 -12.38 27.00
CA PHE A 15 5.05 -13.54 26.17
C PHE A 15 4.47 -14.83 26.74
N CYS A 16 4.56 -15.11 28.05
CA CYS A 16 3.94 -16.26 28.68
C CYS A 16 2.41 -16.20 28.64
N ALA A 17 1.81 -15.01 28.73
CA ALA A 17 0.38 -14.81 28.56
C ALA A 17 -0.06 -14.98 27.10
N ALA A 18 0.71 -14.44 26.14
CA ALA A 18 0.48 -14.65 24.71
C ALA A 18 0.69 -16.11 24.30
N ALA A 19 1.69 -16.79 24.87
CA ALA A 19 1.97 -18.22 24.71
C ALA A 19 0.93 -19.10 25.42
N GLY A 20 0.36 -18.64 26.54
CA GLY A 20 -0.78 -19.28 27.21
C GLY A 20 -2.06 -19.17 26.39
N CYS A 21 -2.32 -18.00 25.78
CA CYS A 21 -3.37 -17.85 24.76
C CYS A 21 -3.08 -18.68 23.51
N PHE A 22 -1.82 -18.76 23.07
CA PHE A 22 -1.36 -19.60 21.96
C PHE A 22 -1.65 -21.09 22.24
N ALA A 23 -1.40 -21.56 23.46
CA ALA A 23 -1.76 -22.89 23.91
C ALA A 23 -3.28 -23.08 24.01
N GLY A 24 -4.03 -22.10 24.53
CA GLY A 24 -5.50 -22.15 24.62
C GLY A 24 -6.20 -22.15 23.26
N VAL A 25 -5.63 -21.46 22.26
CA VAL A 25 -6.14 -21.39 20.89
C VAL A 25 -5.76 -22.63 20.06
N LEU A 26 -4.53 -23.14 20.23
CA LEU A 26 -4.12 -24.42 19.63
C LEU A 26 -4.87 -25.60 20.25
N CYS A 27 -5.18 -25.54 21.55
CA CYS A 27 -6.02 -26.52 22.24
C CYS A 27 -7.52 -26.29 21.98
N GLY A 28 -7.90 -25.08 21.53
CA GLY A 28 -9.23 -24.66 21.12
C GLY A 28 -9.70 -25.25 19.78
N ARG A 29 -9.41 -26.53 19.55
CA ARG A 29 -10.01 -27.33 18.48
C ARG A 29 -11.47 -27.73 18.79
N ALA A 30 -12.14 -27.11 19.77
CA ALA A 30 -13.35 -27.72 20.35
C ALA A 30 -14.45 -26.81 20.99
N VAL A 31 -14.46 -25.46 20.93
CA VAL A 31 -15.48 -24.72 21.74
C VAL A 31 -16.26 -23.58 21.04
N LEU A 32 -16.03 -23.28 19.76
CA LEU A 32 -16.92 -22.35 19.03
C LEU A 32 -17.83 -23.12 18.09
N MET A 33 -19.10 -23.29 18.53
CA MET A 33 -20.28 -23.77 17.79
C MET A 33 -20.61 -25.27 17.88
N GLU A 34 -21.00 -25.75 19.06
CA GLU A 34 -21.80 -27.00 19.19
C GLU A 34 -23.32 -26.73 19.14
N GLY A 35 -23.74 -25.58 18.59
CA GLY A 35 -25.12 -25.10 18.65
C GLY A 35 -25.61 -24.41 17.38
N ALA A 36 -25.24 -24.87 16.19
CA ALA A 36 -25.95 -24.55 14.95
C ALA A 36 -25.59 -25.59 13.88
N GLY A 37 -26.61 -26.28 13.35
CA GLY A 37 -26.44 -27.35 12.38
C GLY A 37 -25.64 -26.91 11.16
N ALA A 38 -24.76 -27.82 10.71
CA ALA A 38 -24.01 -27.74 9.44
C ALA A 38 -23.15 -26.48 9.24
N GLY A 39 -22.34 -26.11 10.24
CA GLY A 39 -21.30 -25.08 10.10
C GLY A 39 -20.06 -25.62 9.37
N GLN A 40 -19.76 -25.09 8.19
CA GLN A 40 -18.44 -25.25 7.56
C GLN A 40 -17.40 -24.55 8.45
N ASN A 41 -16.38 -25.30 8.88
CA ASN A 41 -15.19 -24.73 9.50
C ASN A 41 -14.52 -23.79 8.51
N LEU A 42 -14.60 -22.47 8.72
CA LEU A 42 -13.51 -21.61 8.26
C LEU A 42 -12.27 -22.08 9.05
N ASN A 43 -11.47 -22.95 8.43
CA ASN A 43 -10.09 -23.12 8.81
C ASN A 43 -9.40 -21.79 8.51
N VAL A 44 -9.56 -20.83 9.42
CA VAL A 44 -8.66 -19.69 9.57
C VAL A 44 -7.28 -20.34 9.73
N SER A 45 -6.48 -20.32 8.66
CA SER A 45 -5.22 -21.04 8.61
C SER A 45 -4.33 -20.58 9.77
N ALA A 46 -3.39 -21.42 10.19
CA ALA A 46 -2.42 -21.06 11.23
C ALA A 46 -1.80 -19.66 10.98
N GLU A 47 -1.68 -19.24 9.71
CA GLU A 47 -1.20 -17.94 9.24
C GLU A 47 -2.04 -16.75 9.75
N ALA A 48 -3.37 -16.88 9.83
CA ALA A 48 -4.22 -15.81 10.37
C ALA A 48 -4.08 -15.69 11.90
N TRP A 49 -3.79 -16.78 12.61
CA TRP A 49 -3.38 -16.72 14.02
C TRP A 49 -2.02 -16.07 14.22
N LEU A 50 -1.10 -16.25 13.29
CA LEU A 50 0.22 -15.62 13.31
C LEU A 50 0.19 -14.13 12.97
N LEU A 51 -0.77 -13.69 12.16
CA LEU A 51 -1.02 -12.27 11.91
C LEU A 51 -1.63 -11.57 13.12
N ILE A 52 -2.47 -12.26 13.88
CA ILE A 52 -2.94 -11.80 15.20
C ILE A 52 -1.76 -11.73 16.18
N CYS A 53 -0.86 -12.72 16.21
CA CYS A 53 0.34 -12.67 17.05
C CYS A 53 1.34 -11.59 16.60
N GLY A 54 1.50 -11.36 15.30
CA GLY A 54 2.36 -10.33 14.72
C GLY A 54 1.83 -8.92 14.98
N SER A 55 0.52 -8.71 14.89
CA SER A 55 -0.12 -7.44 15.26
C SER A 55 -0.06 -7.19 16.78
N VAL A 56 -0.14 -8.22 17.62
CA VAL A 56 0.10 -8.15 19.06
C VAL A 56 1.57 -7.85 19.38
N LEU A 57 2.53 -8.40 18.61
CA LEU A 57 3.96 -8.12 18.75
C LEU A 57 4.31 -6.70 18.30
N ILE A 58 3.73 -6.22 17.20
CA ILE A 58 3.89 -4.85 16.70
C ILE A 58 3.22 -3.85 17.67
N ALA A 59 2.04 -4.16 18.20
CA ALA A 59 1.39 -3.37 19.25
C ALA A 59 2.25 -3.34 20.52
N SER A 60 2.79 -4.49 20.95
CA SER A 60 3.70 -4.58 22.11
C SER A 60 5.00 -3.82 21.89
N PHE A 61 5.55 -3.83 20.67
CA PHE A 61 6.75 -3.07 20.29
C PHE A 61 6.50 -1.56 20.33
N ILE A 62 5.43 -1.10 19.70
CA ILE A 62 5.01 0.31 19.67
C ILE A 62 4.75 0.83 21.09
N LEU A 63 4.17 0.00 21.95
CA LEU A 63 3.81 0.39 23.31
C LEU A 63 5.00 0.32 24.28
N CYS A 64 5.98 -0.56 24.05
CA CYS A 64 7.26 -0.61 24.77
C CYS A 64 8.18 0.60 24.50
N LEU A 65 8.02 1.29 23.37
CA LEU A 65 8.67 2.57 23.08
C LEU A 65 8.04 3.75 23.85
N GLY A 66 6.81 3.58 24.35
CA GLY A 66 6.15 4.55 25.23
C GLY A 66 6.60 4.39 26.68
N ARG A 67 6.94 5.51 27.35
CA ARG A 67 7.27 5.57 28.80
C ARG A 67 6.12 5.12 29.74
N ARG A 68 5.05 4.48 29.25
CA ARG A 68 3.81 4.16 29.99
C ARG A 68 3.29 2.75 29.70
N PRO A 69 3.68 1.73 30.49
CA PRO A 69 3.35 0.32 30.26
C PRO A 69 1.85 -0.04 30.41
N ARG A 70 1.04 0.81 31.05
CA ARG A 70 -0.39 0.51 31.33
C ARG A 70 -1.26 0.47 30.07
N TRP A 71 -0.94 1.31 29.07
CA TRP A 71 -1.65 1.30 27.79
C TRP A 71 -1.22 0.13 26.88
N CYS A 72 -0.06 -0.49 27.16
CA CYS A 72 0.36 -1.73 26.50
C CYS A 72 -0.67 -2.84 26.74
N LEU A 73 -1.01 -3.06 28.01
CA LEU A 73 -1.93 -4.10 28.47
C LEU A 73 -3.35 -3.91 27.92
N VAL A 74 -3.85 -2.67 27.88
CA VAL A 74 -5.19 -2.38 27.35
C VAL A 74 -5.27 -2.72 25.85
N ALA A 75 -4.27 -2.32 25.06
CA ALA A 75 -4.28 -2.66 23.63
C ALA A 75 -4.14 -4.17 23.39
N LEU A 76 -3.35 -4.87 24.20
CA LEU A 76 -3.11 -6.31 24.11
C LEU A 76 -4.38 -7.14 24.38
N VAL A 77 -5.31 -6.61 25.18
CA VAL A 77 -6.59 -7.28 25.51
C VAL A 77 -7.73 -6.81 24.60
N VAL A 78 -7.81 -5.52 24.31
CA VAL A 78 -8.93 -4.93 23.55
C VAL A 78 -8.81 -5.22 22.05
N ALA A 79 -7.60 -5.20 21.47
CA ALA A 79 -7.44 -5.39 20.04
C ALA A 79 -7.85 -6.80 19.56
N PRO A 80 -7.47 -7.90 20.23
CA PRO A 80 -7.92 -9.24 19.83
C PRO A 80 -9.43 -9.44 20.01
N GLY A 81 -10.01 -8.91 21.11
CA GLY A 81 -11.46 -9.01 21.35
C GLY A 81 -12.29 -8.23 20.33
N PHE A 82 -11.82 -7.03 19.97
CA PHE A 82 -12.45 -6.22 18.94
C PHE A 82 -12.33 -6.88 17.56
N PHE A 83 -11.15 -7.41 17.21
CA PHE A 83 -10.92 -8.14 15.96
C PHE A 83 -11.79 -9.39 15.82
N ALA A 84 -11.90 -10.19 16.89
CA ALA A 84 -12.80 -11.35 16.90
C ALA A 84 -14.26 -10.92 16.65
N SER A 85 -14.69 -9.81 17.24
CA SER A 85 -16.06 -9.29 17.07
C SER A 85 -16.36 -8.79 15.65
N THR A 86 -15.39 -8.18 14.96
CA THR A 86 -15.55 -7.74 13.55
C THR A 86 -15.47 -8.90 12.57
N LEU A 87 -14.61 -9.89 12.81
CA LEU A 87 -14.59 -11.13 12.02
C LEU A 87 -15.93 -11.86 12.03
N CYS A 88 -16.59 -11.94 13.19
CA CYS A 88 -17.91 -12.55 13.31
C CYS A 88 -19.02 -11.80 12.55
N ARG A 89 -18.79 -10.54 12.17
CA ARG A 89 -19.74 -9.70 11.41
C ARG A 89 -19.42 -9.66 9.91
N TYR A 90 -18.29 -10.24 9.48
CA TYR A 90 -17.90 -10.22 8.08
C TYR A 90 -18.83 -11.10 7.24
N PRO A 91 -19.28 -10.66 6.06
CA PRO A 91 -20.16 -11.45 5.19
C PRO A 91 -19.52 -12.81 4.91
N GLN A 92 -20.24 -13.88 5.29
CA GLN A 92 -19.91 -15.24 4.89
C GLN A 92 -20.58 -15.51 3.54
N PRO A 93 -19.95 -16.28 2.62
CA PRO A 93 -20.56 -16.61 1.35
C PRO A 93 -21.92 -17.28 1.60
N GLY A 94 -22.99 -16.63 1.16
CA GLY A 94 -24.34 -17.15 1.23
C GLY A 94 -24.46 -18.45 0.41
N GLY A 95 -25.22 -19.42 0.93
CA GLY A 95 -25.28 -20.78 0.41
C GLY A 95 -25.88 -20.95 -1.00
N ASP A 96 -26.45 -19.89 -1.59
CA ASP A 96 -27.36 -19.98 -2.74
C ASP A 96 -26.93 -19.18 -3.98
N ASP A 97 -25.62 -19.00 -4.22
CA ASP A 97 -25.15 -18.33 -5.44
C ASP A 97 -24.89 -19.32 -6.61
N LEU A 98 -25.43 -18.94 -7.77
CA LEU A 98 -25.74 -19.70 -9.00
C LEU A 98 -24.81 -20.83 -9.49
N SER A 99 -25.40 -21.76 -10.23
CA SER A 99 -24.69 -22.49 -11.29
C SER A 99 -25.09 -21.93 -12.65
N ILE A 100 -24.38 -20.93 -13.18
CA ILE A 100 -24.60 -20.50 -14.57
C ILE A 100 -24.02 -21.59 -15.48
N SER A 101 -24.87 -22.55 -15.87
CA SER A 101 -24.57 -23.55 -16.89
C SER A 101 -24.47 -22.87 -18.25
N SER A 102 -23.24 -22.74 -18.78
CA SER A 102 -22.90 -22.48 -20.19
C SER A 102 -23.98 -21.78 -21.04
N GLY A 103 -24.02 -20.44 -20.98
CA GLY A 103 -24.91 -19.60 -21.79
C GLY A 103 -24.22 -18.31 -22.23
N SER A 104 -24.86 -17.51 -23.09
CA SER A 104 -24.41 -16.15 -23.40
C SER A 104 -24.69 -15.24 -22.21
N LEU A 105 -23.64 -14.86 -21.49
CA LEU A 105 -23.74 -13.91 -20.38
C LEU A 105 -23.75 -12.49 -20.96
N THR A 106 -24.67 -11.66 -20.48
CA THR A 106 -24.60 -10.21 -20.64
C THR A 106 -24.49 -9.61 -19.25
N LEU A 107 -23.33 -9.05 -18.93
CA LEU A 107 -23.03 -8.48 -17.62
C LEU A 107 -22.74 -6.98 -17.81
N VAL A 108 -23.48 -6.12 -17.12
CA VAL A 108 -23.11 -4.70 -16.96
C VAL A 108 -22.37 -4.58 -15.65
N CYS A 109 -21.12 -4.15 -15.72
CA CYS A 109 -20.24 -4.15 -14.56
C CYS A 109 -19.28 -2.97 -14.58
N ARG A 110 -18.92 -2.51 -13.39
CA ARG A 110 -17.91 -1.48 -13.18
C ARG A 110 -16.54 -2.10 -12.98
N VAL A 111 -15.52 -1.61 -13.67
CA VAL A 111 -14.13 -2.02 -13.43
C VAL A 111 -13.68 -1.51 -12.07
N GLU A 112 -13.40 -2.42 -11.16
CA GLU A 112 -12.79 -2.10 -9.86
C GLU A 112 -11.27 -2.03 -9.98
N ARG A 113 -10.67 -2.94 -10.76
CA ARG A 113 -9.22 -3.02 -10.97
C ARG A 113 -8.89 -3.81 -12.23
N VAL A 114 -7.77 -3.45 -12.85
CA VAL A 114 -7.12 -4.30 -13.87
C VAL A 114 -5.78 -4.82 -13.34
N ASP A 115 -5.55 -6.13 -13.47
CA ASP A 115 -4.27 -6.74 -13.12
C ASP A 115 -3.24 -6.62 -14.25
N ALA A 116 -1.95 -6.79 -13.92
CA ALA A 116 -0.83 -6.80 -14.86
C ALA A 116 -1.03 -7.75 -16.05
N ARG A 117 -1.74 -8.86 -15.81
CA ARG A 117 -2.03 -9.92 -16.78
C ARG A 117 -3.30 -9.65 -17.62
N GLY A 118 -3.88 -8.44 -17.54
CA GLY A 118 -5.11 -8.09 -18.25
C GLY A 118 -6.35 -8.76 -17.67
N ARG A 119 -6.35 -9.11 -16.38
CA ARG A 119 -7.55 -9.65 -15.71
C ARG A 119 -8.38 -8.49 -15.16
N LEU A 120 -9.69 -8.52 -15.37
CA LEU A 120 -10.59 -7.47 -14.90
C LEU A 120 -11.27 -7.93 -13.60
N TYR A 121 -11.11 -7.15 -12.55
CA TYR A 121 -11.96 -7.22 -11.36
C TYR A 121 -13.11 -6.26 -11.59
N VAL A 122 -14.34 -6.78 -11.60
CA VAL A 122 -15.52 -6.01 -11.94
C VAL A 122 -16.60 -6.18 -10.88
N HIS A 123 -17.26 -5.10 -10.51
CA HIS A 123 -18.43 -5.14 -9.64
C HIS A 123 -19.69 -5.12 -10.52
N PRO A 124 -20.62 -6.09 -10.41
CA PRO A 124 -21.86 -6.07 -11.17
C PRO A 124 -22.70 -4.84 -10.78
N GLU A 125 -23.29 -4.16 -11.76
CA GLU A 125 -24.09 -2.94 -11.56
C GLU A 125 -25.61 -3.18 -11.65
N THR A 126 -26.03 -4.25 -12.32
CA THR A 126 -27.44 -4.67 -12.38
C THR A 126 -27.70 -5.82 -11.41
N GLU A 127 -28.91 -5.84 -10.82
CA GLU A 127 -29.55 -7.06 -10.28
C GLU A 127 -29.65 -8.10 -11.40
N CYS A 128 -28.55 -8.77 -11.70
CA CYS A 128 -28.67 -10.15 -12.11
C CYS A 128 -29.12 -10.89 -10.85
N ASP A 129 -30.08 -11.82 -10.97
CA ASP A 129 -30.20 -12.93 -10.01
C ASP A 129 -28.80 -13.59 -9.96
N GLY A 130 -27.94 -13.13 -9.04
CA GLY A 130 -26.52 -12.99 -9.32
C GLY A 130 -25.71 -12.65 -8.07
N PRO A 131 -24.46 -13.15 -7.97
CA PRO A 131 -23.71 -13.22 -6.71
C PRO A 131 -23.45 -11.83 -6.11
N SER A 132 -23.58 -11.76 -4.79
CA SER A 132 -23.21 -10.59 -4.00
C SER A 132 -21.68 -10.46 -3.95
N GLY A 133 -21.09 -9.50 -4.68
CA GLY A 133 -19.67 -9.16 -4.60
C GLY A 133 -18.97 -8.97 -5.96
N SER A 134 -17.66 -8.71 -5.91
CA SER A 134 -16.82 -8.50 -7.10
C SER A 134 -16.62 -9.81 -7.88
N ILE A 135 -16.43 -9.69 -9.18
CA ILE A 135 -16.28 -10.79 -10.13
C ILE A 135 -14.93 -10.68 -10.82
N LEU A 136 -14.17 -11.77 -10.90
CA LEU A 136 -12.95 -11.82 -11.68
C LEU A 136 -13.22 -12.34 -13.07
N VAL A 137 -13.02 -11.49 -14.08
CA VAL A 137 -13.16 -11.81 -15.50
C VAL A 137 -11.79 -12.02 -16.12
N TYR A 138 -11.59 -13.19 -16.73
CA TYR A 138 -10.40 -13.51 -17.51
C TYR A 138 -10.60 -13.06 -18.97
N LEU A 139 -9.81 -12.09 -19.42
CA LEU A 139 -9.81 -11.63 -20.81
C LEU A 139 -9.00 -12.58 -21.72
N PRO A 140 -9.42 -12.78 -22.99
CA PRO A 140 -8.60 -13.44 -24.00
C PRO A 140 -7.34 -12.62 -24.30
N ARG A 141 -6.22 -13.28 -24.61
CA ARG A 141 -4.94 -12.60 -24.97
C ARG A 141 -5.09 -11.62 -26.14
N SER A 142 -5.98 -11.91 -27.10
CA SER A 142 -6.25 -11.09 -28.28
C SER A 142 -6.94 -9.75 -28.00
N LEU A 143 -7.51 -9.55 -26.80
CA LEU A 143 -8.14 -8.31 -26.34
C LEU A 143 -7.28 -7.58 -25.29
N SER A 144 -6.07 -8.07 -25.03
CA SER A 144 -5.18 -7.53 -24.00
C SER A 144 -4.23 -6.42 -24.50
N GLU A 145 -4.28 -6.11 -25.80
CA GLU A 145 -3.35 -5.21 -26.52
C GLU A 145 -3.94 -3.84 -26.91
N ASP A 146 -5.19 -3.53 -26.57
CA ASP A 146 -5.70 -2.15 -26.54
C ASP A 146 -5.78 -1.67 -25.09
N PRO A 147 -5.63 -0.35 -24.81
CA PRO A 147 -5.44 0.14 -23.45
C PRO A 147 -6.57 -0.38 -22.56
N PRO A 148 -6.24 -1.06 -21.45
CA PRO A 148 -7.26 -1.67 -20.61
C PRO A 148 -8.18 -0.58 -20.03
N PRO A 149 -9.45 -0.92 -19.79
CA PRO A 149 -10.40 0.01 -19.23
C PRO A 149 -9.93 0.45 -17.83
N LEU A 150 -10.00 1.77 -17.57
CA LEU A 150 -9.56 2.35 -16.30
C LEU A 150 -10.52 1.97 -15.15
N GLN A 151 -10.02 2.08 -13.92
CA GLN A 151 -10.87 1.91 -12.73
C GLN A 151 -12.06 2.89 -12.77
N GLY A 152 -13.25 2.34 -12.58
CA GLY A 152 -14.53 3.03 -12.60
C GLY A 152 -15.26 2.98 -13.95
N THR A 153 -14.62 2.53 -15.04
CA THR A 153 -15.28 2.37 -16.34
C THR A 153 -16.40 1.34 -16.26
N VAL A 154 -17.57 1.68 -16.80
CA VAL A 154 -18.71 0.77 -16.92
C VAL A 154 -18.60 0.02 -18.24
N LEU A 155 -18.54 -1.30 -18.15
CA LEU A 155 -18.43 -2.20 -19.28
C LEU A 155 -19.68 -3.04 -19.40
N ARG A 156 -20.15 -3.22 -20.63
CA ARG A 156 -21.05 -4.31 -20.98
C ARG A 156 -20.23 -5.43 -21.59
N ILE A 157 -20.19 -6.55 -20.86
CA ILE A 157 -19.53 -7.78 -21.27
C ILE A 157 -20.59 -8.70 -21.87
N ARG A 158 -20.44 -9.05 -23.16
CA ARG A 158 -21.30 -10.03 -23.84
C ARG A 158 -20.47 -11.19 -24.40
N GLY A 159 -20.86 -12.43 -24.10
CA GLY A 159 -20.23 -13.60 -24.71
C GLY A 159 -20.56 -14.94 -24.06
N PRO A 160 -20.17 -16.06 -24.69
CA PRO A 160 -20.26 -17.39 -24.07
C PRO A 160 -19.31 -17.44 -22.88
N ALA A 161 -19.88 -17.52 -21.69
CA ALA A 161 -19.15 -17.48 -20.43
C ALA A 161 -19.27 -18.83 -19.71
N ARG A 162 -18.17 -19.26 -19.09
CA ARG A 162 -18.20 -20.33 -18.09
C ARG A 162 -17.96 -19.68 -16.74
N ALA A 163 -19.03 -19.55 -15.96
CA ALA A 163 -18.92 -19.16 -14.56
C ALA A 163 -18.49 -20.38 -13.75
N LEU A 164 -17.40 -20.25 -13.00
CA LEU A 164 -17.01 -21.23 -12.00
C LEU A 164 -17.34 -20.62 -10.65
N LEU A 165 -18.43 -21.10 -10.03
CA LEU A 165 -18.79 -20.74 -8.67
C LEU A 165 -18.06 -21.65 -7.68
N LYS A 166 -17.59 -21.03 -6.59
CA LYS A 166 -16.63 -21.61 -5.67
C LYS A 166 -17.34 -22.57 -4.70
N ARG A 167 -17.68 -23.79 -5.14
CA ARG A 167 -17.74 -24.94 -4.23
C ARG A 167 -16.37 -25.62 -4.27
N THR A 168 -15.63 -25.43 -3.19
CA THR A 168 -14.28 -25.93 -2.93
C THR A 168 -14.10 -27.39 -3.38
N ARG A 169 -13.09 -27.63 -4.24
CA ARG A 169 -12.31 -28.90 -4.31
C ARG A 169 -11.19 -28.94 -5.34
N HIS A 170 -11.09 -28.01 -6.29
CA HIS A 170 -10.02 -28.07 -7.29
C HIS A 170 -8.78 -27.28 -6.89
N ARG A 171 -7.77 -28.05 -6.44
CA ARG A 171 -6.35 -27.68 -6.39
C ARG A 171 -5.89 -27.22 -7.78
N GLU A 172 -6.10 -25.97 -8.14
CA GLU A 172 -5.48 -25.39 -9.34
C GLU A 172 -3.99 -25.13 -9.06
N ARG A 173 -3.13 -25.55 -9.99
CA ARG A 173 -1.70 -25.22 -9.98
C ARG A 173 -1.59 -23.70 -10.08
N SER A 174 -0.88 -23.10 -9.13
CA SER A 174 -0.52 -21.68 -9.15
C SER A 174 0.03 -21.28 -10.53
N PRO A 175 -0.25 -20.06 -11.00
CA PRO A 175 0.28 -19.61 -12.29
C PRO A 175 1.82 -19.65 -12.31
N PRO A 176 2.47 -19.92 -13.46
CA PRO A 176 3.92 -19.84 -13.56
C PRO A 176 4.38 -18.39 -13.30
N GLY A 177 5.42 -18.21 -12.48
CA GLY A 177 6.09 -16.92 -12.24
C GLY A 177 5.53 -16.07 -11.08
N GLY A 178 4.41 -16.45 -10.46
CA GLY A 178 4.13 -16.02 -9.09
C GLY A 178 4.69 -17.11 -8.18
N GLY A 179 5.48 -16.77 -7.16
CA GLY A 179 5.83 -17.71 -6.10
C GLY A 179 4.57 -18.49 -5.68
N ARG A 180 4.71 -19.78 -5.34
CA ARG A 180 3.58 -20.68 -5.05
C ARG A 180 2.68 -20.04 -4.00
N SER A 181 1.70 -19.26 -4.45
CA SER A 181 0.80 -18.54 -3.56
C SER A 181 -0.14 -19.60 -3.02
N ARG A 182 0.23 -20.14 -1.86
CA ARG A 182 -0.60 -21.04 -1.05
C ARG A 182 -1.97 -20.43 -0.77
N ASP A 183 -2.10 -19.10 -0.92
CA ASP A 183 -3.25 -18.29 -0.52
C ASP A 183 -3.93 -17.50 -1.65
N TRP A 184 -3.72 -17.85 -2.92
CA TRP A 184 -4.32 -17.08 -4.03
C TRP A 184 -5.87 -17.01 -3.92
N GLU A 185 -6.47 -18.05 -3.33
CA GLU A 185 -7.90 -18.16 -3.06
C GLU A 185 -8.39 -17.27 -1.93
N LEU A 186 -7.56 -17.08 -0.88
CA LEU A 186 -7.82 -16.15 0.22
C LEU A 186 -7.71 -14.71 -0.28
N ARG A 187 -6.73 -14.42 -1.13
CA ARG A 187 -6.60 -13.08 -1.72
C ARG A 187 -7.79 -12.69 -2.59
N LEU A 188 -8.37 -13.64 -3.34
CA LEU A 188 -9.62 -13.37 -4.04
C LEU A 188 -10.77 -13.07 -3.06
N TYR A 189 -10.84 -13.81 -1.97
CA TYR A 189 -11.85 -13.63 -0.94
C TYR A 189 -11.74 -12.27 -0.24
N GLU A 190 -10.51 -11.82 0.09
CA GLU A 190 -10.21 -10.47 0.58
C GLU A 190 -10.67 -9.37 -0.38
N MET A 191 -10.52 -9.60 -1.69
CA MET A 191 -10.99 -8.67 -2.72
C MET A 191 -12.50 -8.75 -2.95
N GLY A 192 -13.25 -9.48 -2.11
CA GLY A 192 -14.69 -9.69 -2.29
C GLY A 192 -15.04 -10.45 -3.57
N VAL A 193 -14.07 -11.19 -4.13
CA VAL A 193 -14.25 -11.96 -5.37
C VAL A 193 -14.68 -13.37 -5.06
N TYR A 194 -15.99 -13.62 -5.22
CA TYR A 194 -16.58 -14.93 -4.98
C TYR A 194 -16.81 -15.73 -6.26
N THR A 195 -16.84 -15.04 -7.41
CA THR A 195 -17.13 -15.64 -8.73
C THR A 195 -16.02 -15.37 -9.74
N LYS A 196 -15.62 -16.42 -10.46
CA LYS A 196 -14.72 -16.32 -11.62
C LYS A 196 -15.48 -16.57 -12.91
N ILE A 197 -15.21 -15.74 -13.90
CA ILE A 197 -15.79 -15.87 -15.23
C ILE A 197 -14.66 -16.03 -16.26
N TYR A 198 -14.72 -17.15 -16.98
CA TYR A 198 -13.85 -17.41 -18.13
C TYR A 198 -14.64 -17.20 -19.40
N CYS A 199 -14.21 -16.24 -20.22
CA CYS A 199 -14.84 -15.91 -21.49
C CYS A 199 -13.91 -16.31 -22.65
N ARG A 200 -14.45 -17.00 -23.67
CA ARG A 200 -13.68 -17.38 -24.87
C ARG A 200 -13.74 -16.35 -26.00
N ARG A 201 -14.87 -15.66 -26.12
CA ARG A 201 -15.09 -14.51 -27.01
C ARG A 201 -15.87 -13.47 -26.22
N LEU A 202 -15.45 -12.22 -26.34
CA LEU A 202 -15.92 -11.11 -25.53
C LEU A 202 -16.13 -9.93 -26.46
N GLU A 203 -17.34 -9.39 -26.45
CA GLU A 203 -17.61 -8.06 -26.93
C GLU A 203 -17.61 -7.15 -25.69
N ILE A 204 -16.66 -6.22 -25.65
CA ILE A 204 -16.57 -5.20 -24.60
C ILE A 204 -17.10 -3.91 -25.21
N LEU A 205 -18.23 -3.45 -24.69
CA LEU A 205 -18.75 -2.13 -25.03
C LEU A 205 -18.59 -1.25 -23.79
N GLU A 206 -17.76 -0.21 -23.90
CA GLU A 206 -17.76 0.87 -22.91
C GLU A 206 -19.11 1.59 -22.98
N LEU A 207 -19.85 1.57 -21.88
CA LEU A 207 -21.12 2.28 -21.82
C LEU A 207 -20.86 3.71 -21.33
N PRO A 208 -21.43 4.74 -21.98
CA PRO A 208 -21.47 6.07 -21.38
C PRO A 208 -22.19 5.99 -20.03
N ALA A 209 -21.79 6.85 -19.09
CA ALA A 209 -22.36 6.91 -17.74
C ALA A 209 -23.89 6.89 -17.83
N SER A 210 -24.50 5.75 -17.48
CA SER A 210 -25.93 5.55 -17.68
C SER A 210 -26.70 6.30 -16.59
N PRO A 211 -27.77 7.05 -16.95
CA PRO A 211 -28.60 7.74 -15.97
C PRO A 211 -29.27 6.72 -15.05
N GLY A 212 -28.91 6.73 -13.76
CA GLY A 212 -29.46 5.84 -12.73
C GLY A 212 -28.43 5.07 -11.90
N LEU A 213 -27.16 5.03 -12.33
CA LEU A 213 -26.07 4.36 -11.60
C LEU A 213 -25.21 5.39 -10.85
N PRO A 214 -24.78 5.14 -9.59
CA PRO A 214 -23.93 6.09 -8.87
C PRO A 214 -22.53 6.09 -9.50
N ALA A 215 -22.30 6.98 -10.46
CA ALA A 215 -21.01 7.12 -11.14
C ALA A 215 -19.89 7.31 -10.11
N ASP A 216 -18.77 6.60 -10.27
CA ASP A 216 -17.56 6.93 -9.51
C ASP A 216 -17.14 8.36 -9.90
N PRO A 217 -17.21 9.33 -8.97
CA PRO A 217 -17.01 10.74 -9.30
C PRO A 217 -15.59 11.03 -9.81
N PHE A 218 -14.64 10.10 -9.57
CA PHE A 218 -13.25 10.26 -9.96
C PHE A 218 -12.89 9.62 -11.31
N THR A 219 -13.76 8.81 -11.92
CA THR A 219 -13.44 8.09 -13.17
C THR A 219 -13.08 9.06 -14.30
N ALA A 220 -13.90 10.10 -14.50
CA ALA A 220 -13.69 11.09 -15.54
C ALA A 220 -12.38 11.88 -15.31
N SER A 221 -12.02 12.14 -14.05
CA SER A 221 -10.76 12.79 -13.68
C SER A 221 -9.56 11.89 -13.95
N ARG A 222 -9.63 10.59 -13.60
CA ARG A 222 -8.56 9.63 -13.92
C ARG A 222 -8.34 9.51 -15.43
N GLN A 223 -9.43 9.38 -16.19
CA GLN A 223 -9.38 9.31 -17.66
C GLN A 223 -8.70 10.55 -18.26
N ALA A 224 -9.08 11.75 -17.81
CA ALA A 224 -8.49 12.99 -18.29
C ALA A 224 -6.97 13.09 -18.00
N ILE A 225 -6.56 12.71 -16.78
CA ILE A 225 -5.14 12.72 -16.39
C ILE A 225 -4.34 11.72 -17.23
N VAL A 226 -4.80 10.48 -17.35
CA VAL A 226 -4.09 9.42 -18.09
C VAL A 226 -4.03 9.76 -19.58
N ALA A 227 -5.12 10.27 -20.17
CA ALA A 227 -5.14 10.69 -21.56
C ALA A 227 -4.17 11.85 -21.82
N GLY A 228 -4.14 12.85 -20.93
CA GLY A 228 -3.20 13.98 -21.05
C GLY A 228 -1.73 13.55 -20.93
N HIS A 229 -1.41 12.70 -19.95
CA HIS A 229 -0.04 12.17 -19.79
C HIS A 229 0.41 11.35 -20.99
N ARG A 230 -0.47 10.52 -21.57
CA ARG A 230 -0.17 9.76 -22.80
C ARG A 230 -0.06 10.62 -24.05
N ALA A 231 -0.76 11.76 -24.10
CA ALA A 231 -0.64 12.71 -25.19
C ALA A 231 0.68 13.51 -25.11
N ASN A 232 1.12 13.84 -23.90
CA ASN A 232 2.33 14.62 -23.67
C ASN A 232 3.62 13.78 -23.67
N LEU A 233 3.53 12.48 -23.36
CA LEU A 233 4.68 11.58 -23.21
C LEU A 233 4.53 10.30 -24.02
N ASP A 234 5.65 9.82 -24.58
CA ASP A 234 5.72 8.56 -25.31
C ASP A 234 5.23 7.37 -24.46
N GLY A 235 4.13 6.73 -24.87
CA GLY A 235 3.63 5.43 -24.38
C GLY A 235 3.91 5.13 -22.91
N ASP A 236 4.89 4.23 -22.67
CA ASP A 236 5.30 3.74 -21.35
C ASP A 236 5.67 4.84 -20.34
N LEU A 237 6.16 6.00 -20.79
CA LEU A 237 6.50 7.12 -19.90
C LEU A 237 5.25 7.80 -19.33
N GLY A 238 4.23 7.99 -20.16
CA GLY A 238 2.94 8.56 -19.73
C GLY A 238 2.23 7.64 -18.76
N ASP A 239 2.28 6.32 -19.00
CA ASP A 239 1.73 5.31 -18.10
C ASP A 239 2.50 5.24 -16.78
N LEU A 240 3.83 5.35 -16.82
CA LEU A 240 4.66 5.39 -15.61
C LEU A 240 4.40 6.64 -14.78
N LEU A 241 4.35 7.83 -15.39
CA LEU A 241 4.02 9.07 -14.68
C LEU A 241 2.62 8.99 -14.05
N SER A 242 1.64 8.51 -14.82
CA SER A 242 0.28 8.30 -14.33
C SER A 242 0.23 7.30 -13.18
N SER A 243 1.02 6.22 -13.23
CA SER A 243 1.10 5.25 -12.13
C SER A 243 1.76 5.79 -10.87
N ILE A 244 2.72 6.71 -10.98
CA ILE A 244 3.34 7.36 -9.81
C ILE A 244 2.32 8.27 -9.12
N VAL A 245 1.50 8.99 -9.90
CA VAL A 245 0.51 9.95 -9.38
C VAL A 245 -0.78 9.28 -8.90
N LEU A 246 -1.33 8.34 -9.68
CA LEU A 246 -2.62 7.70 -9.43
C LEU A 246 -2.47 6.28 -8.84
N GLY A 247 -1.31 5.63 -9.01
CA GLY A 247 -1.06 4.26 -8.54
C GLY A 247 -1.23 3.18 -9.60
N ASP A 248 -0.69 1.99 -9.33
CA ASP A 248 -0.75 0.81 -10.20
C ASP A 248 -2.14 0.15 -10.30
N ARG A 249 -3.09 0.54 -9.45
CA ARG A 249 -4.48 0.06 -9.53
C ARG A 249 -5.25 0.72 -10.67
N THR A 250 -4.87 1.95 -11.01
CA THR A 250 -5.57 2.75 -12.01
C THR A 250 -4.93 2.61 -13.39
N VAL A 251 -3.61 2.48 -13.48
CA VAL A 251 -2.88 2.41 -14.77
C VAL A 251 -2.10 1.11 -14.89
N ARG A 252 -2.25 0.44 -16.04
CA ARG A 252 -1.50 -0.78 -16.36
C ARG A 252 -0.15 -0.41 -16.96
N LEU A 253 0.92 -0.79 -16.28
CA LEU A 253 2.29 -0.69 -16.78
C LEU A 253 2.67 -1.90 -17.63
N SER A 254 3.62 -1.69 -18.54
CA SER A 254 4.19 -2.77 -19.34
C SER A 254 4.81 -3.86 -18.43
N PRO A 255 4.67 -5.16 -18.77
CA PRO A 255 5.22 -6.25 -17.96
C PRO A 255 6.73 -6.11 -17.72
N GLU A 256 7.45 -5.57 -18.71
CA GLU A 256 8.88 -5.34 -18.68
C GLU A 256 9.29 -4.31 -17.62
N ILE A 257 8.61 -3.15 -17.57
CA ILE A 257 8.85 -2.13 -16.53
C ILE A 257 8.55 -2.71 -15.16
N ARG A 258 7.42 -3.42 -15.01
CA ARG A 258 7.03 -4.00 -13.73
C ARG A 258 8.04 -5.00 -13.23
N GLU A 259 8.56 -5.86 -14.11
CA GLU A 259 9.59 -6.84 -13.77
C GLU A 259 10.92 -6.18 -13.41
N THR A 260 11.34 -5.17 -14.20
CA THR A 260 12.55 -4.38 -13.94
C THR A 260 12.52 -3.75 -12.54
N PHE A 261 11.40 -3.13 -12.16
CA PHE A 261 11.21 -2.53 -10.84
C PHE A 261 11.06 -3.58 -9.73
N ARG A 262 10.62 -4.80 -10.05
CA ARG A 262 10.56 -5.92 -9.11
C ARG A 262 11.94 -6.45 -8.78
N VAL A 263 12.77 -6.69 -9.79
CA VAL A 263 14.15 -7.18 -9.66
C VAL A 263 15.03 -6.20 -8.87
N THR A 264 14.85 -4.89 -9.09
CA THR A 264 15.63 -3.84 -8.43
C THR A 264 15.12 -3.44 -7.03
N GLY A 265 14.02 -4.03 -6.55
CA GLY A 265 13.41 -3.67 -5.25
C GLY A 265 12.64 -2.34 -5.24
N LEU A 266 12.35 -1.77 -6.41
CA LEU A 266 11.68 -0.47 -6.61
C LEU A 266 10.16 -0.59 -6.78
N SER A 267 9.59 -1.78 -6.64
CA SER A 267 8.14 -2.01 -6.84
C SER A 267 7.24 -1.12 -5.97
N HIS A 268 7.73 -0.67 -4.82
CA HIS A 268 7.01 0.22 -3.92
C HIS A 268 6.80 1.64 -4.51
N LEU A 269 7.58 2.04 -5.52
CA LEU A 269 7.42 3.30 -6.24
C LEU A 269 6.26 3.27 -7.25
N LEU A 270 5.91 2.07 -7.75
CA LEU A 270 4.83 1.88 -8.72
C LEU A 270 3.45 1.90 -8.06
N ALA A 271 3.37 1.49 -6.79
CA ALA A 271 2.16 1.61 -6.01
C ALA A 271 2.03 3.06 -5.50
N ALA A 272 0.83 3.65 -5.61
CA ALA A 272 0.55 4.92 -4.94
C ALA A 272 0.90 4.77 -3.45
N SER A 273 1.93 5.48 -3.03
CA SER A 273 2.57 5.28 -1.73
C SER A 273 2.18 6.38 -0.74
N GLY A 274 2.38 6.12 0.54
CA GLY A 274 2.24 7.17 1.56
C GLY A 274 3.22 8.32 1.38
N PHE A 275 4.34 8.09 0.70
CA PHE A 275 5.29 9.14 0.34
C PHE A 275 4.66 10.11 -0.67
N ASN A 276 4.02 9.62 -1.72
CA ASN A 276 3.36 10.46 -2.73
C ASN A 276 2.25 11.30 -2.09
N LEU A 277 1.45 10.70 -1.21
CA LEU A 277 0.45 11.44 -0.44
C LEU A 277 1.09 12.50 0.48
N SER A 278 2.20 12.19 1.15
CA SER A 278 2.89 13.15 2.03
C SER A 278 3.45 14.35 1.27
N ILE A 279 3.95 14.13 0.05
CA ILE A 279 4.41 15.18 -0.86
C ILE A 279 3.24 16.05 -1.27
N LEU A 280 2.14 15.45 -1.72
CA LEU A 280 0.94 16.18 -2.13
C LEU A 280 0.43 17.06 -0.98
N VAL A 281 0.24 16.47 0.20
CA VAL A 281 -0.30 17.18 1.36
C VAL A 281 0.68 18.24 1.86
N GLY A 282 1.99 17.95 1.84
CA GLY A 282 3.03 18.92 2.18
C GLY A 282 3.03 20.12 1.23
N ALA A 283 2.92 19.88 -0.08
CA ALA A 283 2.85 20.91 -1.10
C ALA A 283 1.57 21.76 -0.95
N VAL A 284 0.41 21.14 -0.79
CA VAL A 284 -0.87 21.85 -0.56
C VAL A 284 -0.80 22.67 0.73
N TYR A 285 -0.31 22.08 1.82
CA TYR A 285 -0.14 22.76 3.10
C TYR A 285 0.76 23.99 2.95
N PHE A 286 1.92 23.83 2.30
CA PHE A 286 2.87 24.92 2.07
C PHE A 286 2.26 26.03 1.22
N SER A 287 1.67 25.69 0.06
CA SER A 287 1.05 26.65 -0.84
C SER A 287 -0.08 27.45 -0.19
N VAL A 288 -0.97 26.80 0.56
CA VAL A 288 -2.07 27.50 1.25
C VAL A 288 -1.53 28.35 2.41
N SER A 289 -0.45 27.91 3.08
CA SER A 289 0.18 28.69 4.16
C SER A 289 0.87 29.97 3.69
N LEU A 290 1.24 30.06 2.40
CA LEU A 290 1.73 31.30 1.78
C LEU A 290 0.60 32.33 1.58
N ILE A 291 -0.63 31.86 1.39
CA ILE A 291 -1.81 32.71 1.12
C ILE A 291 -2.50 33.11 2.42
N THR A 292 -2.61 32.20 3.39
CA THR A 292 -3.33 32.44 4.65
C THR A 292 -2.56 31.94 5.87
N ARG A 293 -2.77 32.61 7.00
CA ARG A 293 -2.29 32.15 8.33
C ARG A 293 -3.36 31.37 9.10
N ASN A 294 -4.56 31.21 8.56
CA ASN A 294 -5.64 30.47 9.22
C ASN A 294 -5.35 28.96 9.20
N ARG A 295 -4.98 28.42 10.37
CA ARG A 295 -4.64 27.00 10.55
C ARG A 295 -5.79 26.06 10.21
N LEU A 296 -7.04 26.48 10.44
CA LEU A 296 -8.21 25.67 10.11
C LEU A 296 -8.35 25.54 8.60
N LEU A 297 -8.22 26.66 7.86
CA LEU A 297 -8.30 26.64 6.40
C LEU A 297 -7.20 25.77 5.79
N ILE A 298 -5.95 25.93 6.24
CA ILE A 298 -4.81 25.10 5.80
C ILE A 298 -5.06 23.60 6.07
N SER A 299 -5.64 23.29 7.23
CA SER A 299 -5.89 21.90 7.63
C SER A 299 -7.04 21.27 6.83
N VAL A 300 -8.11 22.03 6.60
CA VAL A 300 -9.26 21.59 5.80
C VAL A 300 -8.85 21.36 4.34
N THR A 301 -8.05 22.25 3.75
CA THR A 301 -7.56 22.05 2.37
C THR A 301 -6.62 20.86 2.26
N ALA A 302 -5.75 20.63 3.25
CA ALA A 302 -4.89 19.44 3.32
C ALA A 302 -5.69 18.13 3.45
N LEU A 303 -6.75 18.12 4.27
CA LEU A 303 -7.66 16.97 4.39
C LEU A 303 -8.46 16.74 3.10
N ALA A 304 -8.93 17.81 2.46
CA ALA A 304 -9.61 17.73 1.17
C ALA A 304 -8.69 17.14 0.09
N ALA A 305 -7.44 17.60 0.02
CA ALA A 305 -6.43 17.03 -0.89
C ALA A 305 -6.16 15.54 -0.61
N THR A 306 -6.12 15.16 0.68
CA THR A 306 -6.00 13.76 1.09
C THR A 306 -7.17 12.91 0.59
N ALA A 307 -8.41 13.39 0.79
CA ALA A 307 -9.61 12.69 0.33
C ALA A 307 -9.66 12.57 -1.19
N SER A 308 -9.34 13.64 -1.92
CA SER A 308 -9.25 13.65 -3.38
C SER A 308 -8.20 12.66 -3.88
N PHE A 309 -7.03 12.57 -3.23
CA PHE A 309 -6.01 11.59 -3.59
C PHE A 309 -6.46 10.15 -3.35
N VAL A 310 -7.09 9.85 -2.21
CA VAL A 310 -7.63 8.50 -1.94
C VAL A 310 -8.66 8.11 -3.00
N GLY A 311 -9.54 9.03 -3.36
CA GLY A 311 -10.51 8.88 -4.45
C GLY A 311 -9.83 8.59 -5.77
N LEU A 312 -8.91 9.46 -6.22
CA LEU A 312 -8.20 9.31 -7.49
C LEU A 312 -7.31 8.05 -7.54
N ALA A 313 -6.70 7.65 -6.43
CA ALA A 313 -5.75 6.54 -6.40
C ALA A 313 -6.37 5.15 -6.19
N GLY A 314 -7.71 5.05 -6.10
CA GLY A 314 -8.40 3.77 -6.01
C GLY A 314 -8.33 3.09 -4.65
N ALA A 315 -8.23 3.88 -3.57
CA ALA A 315 -8.31 3.45 -2.16
C ALA A 315 -7.53 2.17 -1.82
N SER A 316 -6.28 2.05 -2.29
CA SER A 316 -5.43 0.92 -1.90
C SER A 316 -5.16 0.91 -0.39
N ALA A 317 -4.95 -0.28 0.20
CA ALA A 317 -4.67 -0.41 1.63
C ALA A 317 -3.52 0.50 2.07
N SER A 318 -2.48 0.64 1.23
CA SER A 318 -1.36 1.56 1.45
C SER A 318 -1.78 3.04 1.49
N VAL A 319 -2.60 3.46 0.53
CA VAL A 319 -3.10 4.84 0.42
C VAL A 319 -4.04 5.18 1.57
N VAL A 320 -4.97 4.28 1.92
CA VAL A 320 -5.92 4.48 3.04
C VAL A 320 -5.16 4.64 4.36
N ARG A 321 -4.16 3.80 4.63
CA ARG A 321 -3.34 3.91 5.83
C ARG A 321 -2.59 5.24 5.90
N ALA A 322 -1.98 5.66 4.80
CA ALA A 322 -1.29 6.93 4.73
C ALA A 322 -2.26 8.11 4.95
N ALA A 323 -3.47 8.04 4.38
CA ALA A 323 -4.52 9.03 4.57
C ALA A 323 -4.97 9.15 6.04
N ILE A 324 -5.13 8.01 6.73
CA ILE A 324 -5.45 8.01 8.16
C ILE A 324 -4.29 8.62 8.97
N MET A 325 -3.03 8.27 8.67
CA MET A 325 -1.86 8.82 9.36
C MET A 325 -1.73 10.34 9.18
N VAL A 326 -1.90 10.82 7.94
CA VAL A 326 -1.89 12.24 7.61
C VAL A 326 -3.04 12.96 8.31
N SER A 327 -4.23 12.37 8.32
CA SER A 327 -5.40 12.94 9.00
C SER A 327 -5.15 13.11 10.50
N PHE A 328 -4.60 12.09 11.17
CA PHE A 328 -4.21 12.22 12.58
C PHE A 328 -3.14 13.27 12.81
N LEU A 329 -2.15 13.40 11.91
CA LEU A 329 -1.13 14.42 12.00
C LEU A 329 -1.72 15.83 11.92
N ILE A 330 -2.66 16.05 10.99
CA ILE A 330 -3.36 17.33 10.82
C ILE A 330 -4.22 17.65 12.05
N LEU A 331 -5.00 16.68 12.54
CA LEU A 331 -5.84 16.84 13.74
C LEU A 331 -5.01 17.11 15.00
N ALA A 332 -3.86 16.45 15.15
CA ALA A 332 -2.95 16.69 16.26
C ALA A 332 -2.38 18.12 16.23
N ARG A 333 -2.03 18.62 15.03
CA ARG A 333 -1.59 20.02 14.84
C ARG A 333 -2.69 21.03 15.17
N LEU A 334 -3.93 20.77 14.78
CA LEU A 334 -5.09 21.60 15.17
C LEU A 334 -5.33 21.59 16.68
N SER A 335 -5.12 20.45 17.33
CA SER A 335 -5.32 20.28 18.77
C SER A 335 -4.12 20.74 19.62
N PHE A 336 -3.07 21.30 19.02
CA PHE A 336 -1.80 21.65 19.69
C PHE A 336 -1.16 20.49 20.48
N ARG A 337 -1.42 19.24 20.07
CA ARG A 337 -0.88 18.05 20.73
C ARG A 337 0.29 17.47 19.93
N ARG A 338 1.32 17.03 20.64
CA ARG A 338 2.41 16.26 20.03
C ARG A 338 1.90 14.85 19.74
N LEU A 339 1.93 14.46 18.47
CA LEU A 339 1.61 13.10 18.05
C LEU A 339 2.87 12.23 18.14
N HIS A 340 2.80 11.16 18.93
CA HIS A 340 3.86 10.16 18.93
C HIS A 340 3.67 9.23 17.74
N SER A 341 4.66 9.14 16.85
CA SER A 341 4.58 8.36 15.59
C SER A 341 4.20 6.90 15.80
N GLY A 342 4.68 6.28 16.89
CA GLY A 342 4.27 4.92 17.27
C GLY A 342 2.79 4.83 17.63
N ALA A 343 2.28 5.75 18.45
CA ALA A 343 0.86 5.79 18.80
C ALA A 343 -0.03 6.05 17.58
N ALA A 344 0.42 6.90 16.65
CA ALA A 344 -0.26 7.11 15.38
C ALA A 344 -0.33 5.81 14.55
N LEU A 345 0.78 5.07 14.47
CA LEU A 345 0.83 3.79 13.74
C LEU A 345 -0.10 2.73 14.36
N ALA A 346 -0.17 2.64 15.68
CA ALA A 346 -1.11 1.74 16.35
C ALA A 346 -2.57 2.16 16.13
N ALA A 347 -2.87 3.46 16.24
CA ALA A 347 -4.21 3.99 16.00
C ALA A 347 -4.67 3.72 14.56
N THR A 348 -3.79 3.89 13.57
CA THR A 348 -4.15 3.60 12.17
C THR A 348 -4.39 2.12 11.93
N LEU A 349 -3.60 1.25 12.56
CA LEU A 349 -3.82 -0.20 12.49
C LEU A 349 -5.18 -0.58 13.08
N MET A 350 -5.54 -0.02 14.24
CA MET A 350 -6.85 -0.25 14.85
C MET A 350 -7.99 0.21 13.94
N VAL A 351 -7.90 1.43 13.38
CA VAL A 351 -8.93 1.94 12.45
C VAL A 351 -9.03 1.07 11.20
N ALA A 352 -7.91 0.68 10.59
CA ALA A 352 -7.90 -0.18 9.41
C ALA A 352 -8.57 -1.53 9.68
N LEU A 353 -8.23 -2.20 10.79
CA LEU A 353 -8.85 -3.47 11.19
C LEU A 353 -10.32 -3.33 11.62
N SER A 354 -10.74 -2.12 11.99
CA SER A 354 -12.15 -1.82 12.30
C SER A 354 -12.99 -1.67 11.04
N LEU A 355 -12.41 -1.14 9.97
CA LEU A 355 -13.07 -0.97 8.68
C LEU A 355 -13.10 -2.29 7.90
N ASP A 356 -11.98 -3.00 7.88
CA ASP A 356 -11.85 -4.30 7.20
C ASP A 356 -10.90 -5.22 7.99
N PRO A 357 -11.40 -6.20 8.74
CA PRO A 357 -10.55 -7.13 9.49
C PRO A 357 -9.70 -8.03 8.60
N LEU A 358 -10.14 -8.33 7.37
CA LEU A 358 -9.37 -9.18 6.46
C LEU A 358 -8.13 -8.48 5.91
N SER A 359 -8.06 -7.14 6.03
CA SER A 359 -6.89 -6.35 5.64
C SER A 359 -5.58 -6.82 6.29
N ILE A 360 -5.63 -7.49 7.46
CA ILE A 360 -4.43 -8.02 8.12
C ILE A 360 -3.70 -9.09 7.30
N VAL A 361 -4.42 -9.80 6.43
CA VAL A 361 -3.88 -10.85 5.57
C VAL A 361 -3.32 -10.27 4.26
N ASP A 362 -3.67 -9.01 3.93
CA ASP A 362 -3.11 -8.33 2.76
C ASP A 362 -1.59 -8.16 2.90
N VAL A 363 -0.87 -8.74 1.95
CA VAL A 363 0.59 -8.68 1.90
C VAL A 363 1.08 -7.24 1.81
N GLY A 364 0.38 -6.36 1.08
CA GLY A 364 0.74 -4.94 0.97
C GLY A 364 0.67 -4.21 2.31
N MET A 365 -0.38 -4.48 3.08
CA MET A 365 -0.55 -3.96 4.44
C MET A 365 0.56 -4.44 5.36
N GLN A 366 0.86 -5.75 5.37
CA GLN A 366 1.90 -6.33 6.22
C GLN A 366 3.28 -5.73 5.94
N LEU A 367 3.71 -5.70 4.67
CA LEU A 367 5.01 -5.16 4.27
C LEU A 367 5.13 -3.69 4.69
N SER A 368 4.07 -2.90 4.47
CA SER A 368 4.12 -1.48 4.73
C SER A 368 4.03 -1.14 6.23
N TYR A 369 3.26 -1.87 7.04
CA TYR A 369 3.29 -1.72 8.51
C TYR A 369 4.62 -2.18 9.09
N ALA A 370 5.19 -3.28 8.61
CA ALA A 370 6.50 -3.77 9.07
C ALA A 370 7.62 -2.77 8.77
N ALA A 371 7.68 -2.23 7.54
CA ALA A 371 8.60 -1.16 7.18
C ALA A 371 8.44 0.05 8.11
N THR A 372 7.21 0.56 8.23
CA THR A 372 6.92 1.77 8.99
C THR A 372 7.22 1.60 10.48
N ALA A 373 6.91 0.43 11.07
CA ALA A 373 7.15 0.15 12.47
C ALA A 373 8.66 0.13 12.79
N VAL A 374 9.47 -0.50 11.93
CA VAL A 374 10.91 -0.56 12.11
C VAL A 374 11.57 0.79 11.87
N ILE A 375 11.14 1.56 10.86
CA ILE A 375 11.60 2.94 10.66
C ILE A 375 11.29 3.78 11.92
N VAL A 376 10.02 3.80 12.37
CA VAL A 376 9.61 4.62 13.53
C VAL A 376 10.31 4.20 14.81
N GLY A 377 10.53 2.90 15.03
CA GLY A 377 11.23 2.38 16.21
C GLY A 377 12.75 2.56 16.15
N GLY A 378 13.35 2.53 14.97
CA GLY A 378 14.81 2.54 14.78
C GLY A 378 15.41 3.90 14.48
N ILE A 379 14.70 4.78 13.77
CA ILE A 379 15.29 6.03 13.22
C ILE A 379 15.86 6.93 14.31
N GLY A 380 15.16 7.05 15.45
CA GLY A 380 15.62 7.85 16.59
C GLY A 380 16.85 7.25 17.29
N ALA A 381 17.08 5.94 17.16
CA ALA A 381 18.26 5.27 17.70
C ALA A 381 19.47 5.43 16.77
N VAL A 382 19.26 5.27 15.45
CA VAL A 382 20.30 5.48 14.43
C VAL A 382 20.79 6.92 14.42
N ASP A 383 19.87 7.89 14.50
CA ASP A 383 20.23 9.31 14.55
C ASP A 383 21.12 9.65 15.76
N ARG A 384 20.85 9.07 16.94
CA ARG A 384 21.69 9.25 18.13
C ARG A 384 23.08 8.66 17.97
N LEU A 385 23.21 7.53 17.27
CA LEU A 385 24.52 6.94 16.95
C LEU A 385 25.30 7.81 15.97
N ALA A 386 24.63 8.31 14.93
CA ALA A 386 25.24 9.12 13.89
C ALA A 386 25.70 10.50 14.38
N THR A 387 24.99 11.07 15.37
CA THR A 387 25.25 12.41 15.93
C THR A 387 25.93 12.39 17.30
N GLY A 388 26.28 11.21 17.84
CA GLY A 388 26.94 11.09 19.14
C GLY A 388 26.08 11.51 20.35
N GLY A 389 24.76 11.64 20.17
CA GLY A 389 23.82 12.05 21.22
C GLY A 389 23.77 13.56 21.50
N ASP A 390 24.56 14.39 20.82
CA ASP A 390 24.70 15.83 21.12
C ASP A 390 23.71 16.70 20.33
N ARG A 391 22.46 16.23 20.18
CA ARG A 391 21.41 16.94 19.44
C ARG A 391 21.04 18.29 20.08
N ASP A 392 21.14 18.40 21.41
CA ASP A 392 20.86 19.63 22.16
C ASP A 392 21.91 20.73 21.95
N LYS A 393 23.11 20.43 21.44
CA LYS A 393 24.13 21.45 21.15
C LYS A 393 24.14 21.93 19.70
N SER A 394 23.59 21.16 18.77
CA SER A 394 23.61 21.52 17.34
C SER A 394 22.61 22.60 16.95
N GLU A 395 21.59 22.90 17.77
CA GLU A 395 20.70 24.07 17.57
C GLU A 395 21.26 25.34 18.25
N ALA A 396 22.20 25.21 19.19
CA ALA A 396 22.78 26.33 19.92
C ALA A 396 24.07 26.88 19.29
N ASP A 397 24.72 26.14 18.38
CA ASP A 397 25.90 26.61 17.66
C ASP A 397 25.51 27.16 16.28
N SER A 398 24.78 28.28 16.33
CA SER A 398 24.40 29.12 15.20
C SER A 398 25.61 29.93 14.70
N SER A 399 26.72 29.27 14.36
CA SER A 399 27.87 29.89 13.72
C SER A 399 28.12 29.26 12.34
N GLU A 400 27.36 29.81 11.39
CA GLU A 400 27.62 29.97 9.96
C GLU A 400 28.92 29.36 9.36
N SER A 401 28.94 28.06 9.08
CA SER A 401 29.53 27.52 7.84
C SER A 401 29.14 26.04 7.66
N PHE A 402 27.86 25.77 7.41
CA PHE A 402 27.43 24.41 7.11
C PHE A 402 27.82 24.05 5.68
N SER A 403 29.06 23.59 5.51
CA SER A 403 29.62 23.06 4.27
C SER A 403 28.63 22.11 3.56
N ILE A 404 28.53 22.24 2.23
CA ILE A 404 27.70 21.38 1.39
C ILE A 404 27.99 19.89 1.63
N TYR A 405 29.24 19.55 1.96
CA TYR A 405 29.66 18.20 2.31
C TYR A 405 28.96 17.66 3.55
N ALA A 406 28.75 18.51 4.56
CA ALA A 406 28.10 18.08 5.79
C ALA A 406 26.58 17.91 5.61
N ARG A 407 25.95 18.65 4.69
CA ARG A 407 24.54 18.42 4.30
C ARG A 407 24.40 17.12 3.53
N LEU A 408 25.26 16.91 2.53
CA LEU A 408 25.30 15.68 1.74
C LEU A 408 25.54 14.45 2.62
N ARG A 409 26.51 14.54 3.54
CA ARG A 409 26.79 13.46 4.51
C ARG A 409 25.56 13.13 5.36
N ARG A 410 24.87 14.14 5.90
CA ARG A 410 23.65 13.92 6.70
C ARG A 410 22.54 13.27 5.86
N TRP A 411 22.29 13.79 4.66
CA TRP A 411 21.31 13.21 3.74
C TRP A 411 21.62 11.75 3.39
N LEU A 412 22.89 11.41 3.12
CA LEU A 412 23.32 10.04 2.84
C LEU A 412 23.09 9.11 4.04
N ILE A 413 23.43 9.56 5.25
CA ILE A 413 23.23 8.79 6.48
C ILE A 413 21.73 8.55 6.73
N ASP A 414 20.92 9.60 6.66
CA ASP A 414 19.48 9.51 6.93
C ASP A 414 18.77 8.62 5.90
N SER A 415 19.09 8.77 4.60
CA SER A 415 18.50 7.96 3.54
C SER A 415 18.92 6.49 3.67
N THR A 416 20.21 6.23 3.90
CA THR A 416 20.72 4.87 4.14
C THR A 416 20.05 4.24 5.35
N ALA A 417 19.88 5.00 6.44
CA ALA A 417 19.22 4.53 7.65
C ALA A 417 17.77 4.11 7.38
N VAL A 418 17.00 4.95 6.68
CA VAL A 418 15.61 4.65 6.31
C VAL A 418 15.54 3.41 5.43
N ILE A 419 16.38 3.31 4.39
CA ILE A 419 16.38 2.18 3.45
C ILE A 419 16.72 0.86 4.18
N VAL A 420 17.77 0.86 5.02
CA VAL A 420 18.19 -0.33 5.78
C VAL A 420 17.13 -0.73 6.83
N LEU A 421 16.57 0.23 7.55
CA LEU A 421 15.50 -0.04 8.52
C LEU A 421 14.26 -0.61 7.83
N ALA A 422 13.80 0.02 6.74
CA ALA A 422 12.68 -0.46 5.95
C ALA A 422 12.91 -1.88 5.46
N GLN A 423 14.08 -2.14 4.85
CA GLN A 423 14.42 -3.45 4.32
C GLN A 423 14.50 -4.51 5.44
N SER A 424 15.06 -4.19 6.62
CA SER A 424 15.07 -5.13 7.74
C SER A 424 13.66 -5.50 8.23
N GLY A 425 12.70 -4.57 8.18
CA GLY A 425 11.31 -4.87 8.51
C GLY A 425 10.61 -5.71 7.46
N VAL A 426 10.98 -5.56 6.19
CA VAL A 426 10.25 -6.13 5.04
C VAL A 426 10.86 -7.45 4.54
N LEU A 427 12.16 -7.65 4.76
CA LEU A 427 12.95 -8.78 4.27
C LEU A 427 12.32 -10.16 4.58
N PRO A 428 11.94 -10.50 5.83
CA PRO A 428 11.39 -11.83 6.13
C PRO A 428 10.08 -12.09 5.39
N LEU A 429 9.21 -11.09 5.30
CA LEU A 429 7.94 -11.19 4.57
C LEU A 429 8.19 -11.28 3.06
N GLN A 430 9.20 -10.59 2.52
CA GLN A 430 9.60 -10.73 1.13
C GLN A 430 10.05 -12.15 0.81
N LEU A 431 10.90 -12.74 1.66
CA LEU A 431 11.36 -14.11 1.51
C LEU A 431 10.21 -15.12 1.65
N PHE A 432 9.31 -14.91 2.61
CA PHE A 432 8.14 -15.76 2.85
C PHE A 432 7.14 -15.76 1.67
N TYR A 433 6.81 -14.60 1.12
CA TYR A 433 5.79 -14.48 0.07
C TYR A 433 6.33 -14.57 -1.36
N PHE A 434 7.54 -14.08 -1.62
CA PHE A 434 8.07 -13.94 -2.97
C PHE A 434 9.25 -14.86 -3.27
N GLU A 435 9.82 -15.54 -2.26
CA GLU A 435 10.94 -16.50 -2.43
C GLU A 435 12.14 -15.89 -3.19
N ARG A 436 12.29 -14.57 -3.10
CA ARG A 436 13.31 -13.79 -3.82
C ARG A 436 13.88 -12.69 -2.95
N LEU A 437 15.18 -12.49 -3.09
CA LEU A 437 15.92 -11.41 -2.46
C LEU A 437 16.48 -10.46 -3.51
N GLY A 438 16.02 -9.21 -3.52
CA GLY A 438 16.64 -8.14 -4.31
C GLY A 438 17.86 -7.60 -3.58
N LEU A 439 19.06 -7.80 -4.14
CA LEU A 439 20.32 -7.36 -3.52
C LEU A 439 20.61 -5.88 -3.75
N LEU A 440 20.04 -5.31 -4.80
CA LEU A 440 20.29 -3.94 -5.24
C LEU A 440 19.40 -2.90 -4.58
N PHE A 441 18.62 -3.28 -3.55
CA PHE A 441 17.68 -2.37 -2.89
C PHE A 441 18.38 -1.08 -2.41
N LEU A 442 19.58 -1.16 -1.82
CA LEU A 442 20.27 0.03 -1.31
C LEU A 442 20.74 0.99 -2.42
N PRO A 443 21.58 0.58 -3.38
CA PRO A 443 22.03 1.49 -4.44
C PRO A 443 20.89 1.95 -5.35
N ALA A 444 19.89 1.09 -5.63
CA ALA A 444 18.75 1.47 -6.44
C ALA A 444 17.93 2.59 -5.78
N ASN A 445 17.58 2.42 -4.50
CA ASN A 445 16.81 3.44 -3.77
C ASN A 445 17.60 4.74 -3.59
N LEU A 446 18.89 4.68 -3.23
CA LEU A 446 19.68 5.87 -2.99
C LEU A 446 19.85 6.76 -4.24
N LEU A 447 19.90 6.15 -5.42
CA LEU A 447 20.04 6.87 -6.69
C LEU A 447 18.70 7.37 -7.23
N ILE A 448 17.60 6.65 -6.99
CA ILE A 448 16.29 6.95 -7.56
C ILE A 448 15.46 7.87 -6.67
N GLU A 449 15.53 7.71 -5.34
CA GLU A 449 14.73 8.48 -4.37
C GLU A 449 14.86 10.02 -4.52
N PRO A 450 16.05 10.62 -4.79
CA PRO A 450 16.16 12.06 -5.05
C PRO A 450 15.30 12.54 -6.21
N VAL A 451 15.05 11.67 -7.18
CA VAL A 451 14.29 11.96 -8.40
C VAL A 451 12.80 11.79 -8.19
N VAL A 452 12.37 10.87 -7.31
CA VAL A 452 10.96 10.56 -7.07
C VAL A 452 10.19 11.77 -6.57
N ALA A 453 10.73 12.55 -5.63
CA ALA A 453 9.99 13.69 -5.07
C ALA A 453 9.74 14.82 -6.11
N PRO A 454 10.74 15.33 -6.84
CA PRO A 454 10.52 16.29 -7.92
C PRO A 454 9.57 15.76 -9.00
N LEU A 455 9.73 14.48 -9.38
CA LEU A 455 8.87 13.83 -10.37
C LEU A 455 7.42 13.75 -9.90
N THR A 456 7.20 13.41 -8.64
CA THR A 456 5.87 13.34 -8.02
C THR A 456 5.21 14.71 -7.97
N VAL A 457 5.95 15.76 -7.61
CA VAL A 457 5.45 17.15 -7.63
C VAL A 457 5.09 17.57 -9.06
N ALA A 458 5.98 17.35 -10.03
CA ALA A 458 5.73 17.66 -11.43
C ALA A 458 4.48 16.93 -11.96
N GLY A 459 4.36 15.63 -11.66
CA GLY A 459 3.20 14.82 -12.03
C GLY A 459 1.89 15.32 -11.40
N PHE A 460 1.87 15.68 -10.12
CA PHE A 460 0.69 16.25 -9.48
C PHE A 460 0.30 17.61 -10.05
N VAL A 461 1.27 18.48 -10.31
CA VAL A 461 1.01 19.80 -10.92
C VAL A 461 0.47 19.63 -12.34
N SER A 462 1.12 18.82 -13.17
CA SER A 462 0.66 18.50 -14.53
C SER A 462 -0.76 17.92 -14.51
N SER A 463 -1.02 16.94 -13.65
CA SER A 463 -2.35 16.35 -13.50
C SER A 463 -3.41 17.39 -13.09
N THR A 464 -3.05 18.35 -12.24
CA THR A 464 -3.97 19.43 -11.84
C THR A 464 -4.24 20.38 -13.01
N LEU A 465 -3.23 20.75 -13.79
CA LEU A 465 -3.38 21.60 -14.98
C LEU A 465 -4.27 20.93 -16.03
N LEU A 466 -4.05 19.64 -16.30
CA LEU A 466 -4.87 18.84 -17.20
C LEU A 466 -6.34 18.75 -16.74
N LEU A 467 -6.57 18.55 -15.44
CA LEU A 467 -7.91 18.56 -14.88
C LEU A 467 -8.61 19.92 -15.03
N VAL A 468 -7.90 21.02 -14.73
CA VAL A 468 -8.47 22.36 -14.86
C VAL A 468 -8.79 22.66 -16.33
N GLY A 469 -7.91 22.33 -17.26
CA GLY A 469 -8.17 22.46 -18.70
C GLY A 469 -9.42 21.69 -19.14
N ALA A 470 -9.54 20.42 -18.74
CA ALA A 470 -10.70 19.59 -19.06
C ALA A 470 -12.01 20.12 -18.47
N GLN A 471 -12.00 20.73 -17.28
CA GLN A 471 -13.20 21.37 -16.71
C GLN A 471 -13.57 22.66 -17.45
N VAL A 472 -12.59 23.44 -17.88
CA VAL A 472 -12.80 24.67 -18.66
C VAL A 472 -13.44 24.35 -20.01
N GLU A 473 -13.00 23.29 -20.69
CA GLU A 473 -13.61 22.82 -21.95
C GLU A 473 -15.05 22.35 -21.76
N ARG A 474 -15.34 21.56 -20.73
CA ARG A 474 -16.72 21.11 -20.45
C ARG A 474 -17.67 22.27 -20.15
N PHE A 475 -17.18 23.31 -19.49
CA PHE A 475 -17.96 24.52 -19.24
C PHE A 475 -18.21 25.29 -20.56
N ALA A 476 -17.25 25.26 -21.49
CA ALA A 476 -17.33 25.90 -22.78
C ALA A 476 -18.44 25.32 -23.68
N ASP A 477 -18.57 23.99 -23.71
CA ASP A 477 -19.48 23.26 -24.61
C ASP A 477 -20.97 23.65 -24.43
N GLY A 478 -21.34 24.26 -23.30
CA GLY A 478 -22.69 24.76 -23.02
C GLY A 478 -22.91 26.27 -23.20
N SER A 479 -21.92 27.01 -23.74
CA SER A 479 -21.86 28.48 -23.66
C SER A 479 -21.83 29.19 -25.03
N LEU A 480 -22.00 30.52 -25.03
CA LEU A 480 -21.96 31.35 -26.25
C LEU A 480 -20.58 31.29 -26.94
N SER A 481 -20.52 31.50 -28.25
CA SER A 481 -19.30 31.36 -29.08
C SER A 481 -18.08 32.16 -28.58
N GLN A 482 -18.27 33.32 -27.94
CA GLN A 482 -17.19 34.10 -27.36
C GLN A 482 -16.60 33.46 -26.09
N VAL A 483 -17.43 32.78 -25.29
CA VAL A 483 -17.00 32.04 -24.10
C VAL A 483 -16.24 30.78 -24.52
N VAL A 484 -16.65 30.13 -25.62
CA VAL A 484 -15.94 28.98 -26.22
C VAL A 484 -14.52 29.36 -26.66
N LEU A 485 -14.33 30.54 -27.27
CA LEU A 485 -13.00 30.98 -27.69
C LEU A 485 -12.06 31.24 -26.50
N LEU A 486 -12.56 31.96 -25.47
CA LEU A 486 -11.78 32.27 -24.28
C LEU A 486 -11.42 31.00 -23.49
N SER A 487 -12.39 30.11 -23.28
CA SER A 487 -12.15 28.83 -22.60
C SER A 487 -11.19 27.93 -23.37
N GLY A 488 -11.26 27.92 -24.71
CA GLY A 488 -10.28 27.24 -25.56
C GLY A 488 -8.86 27.79 -25.38
N LEU A 489 -8.68 29.11 -25.28
CA LEU A 489 -7.38 29.73 -25.00
C LEU A 489 -6.84 29.35 -23.61
N PHE A 490 -7.69 29.38 -22.58
CA PHE A 490 -7.29 28.97 -21.22
C PHE A 490 -6.94 27.48 -21.15
N SER A 491 -7.75 26.60 -21.75
CA SER A 491 -7.45 25.17 -21.81
C SER A 491 -6.14 24.90 -22.56
N GLY A 492 -5.93 25.57 -23.70
CA GLY A 492 -4.68 25.50 -24.47
C GLY A 492 -3.47 25.93 -23.64
N LEU A 493 -3.57 27.03 -22.87
CA LEU A 493 -2.50 27.47 -21.98
C LEU A 493 -2.18 26.41 -20.90
N PHE A 494 -3.19 25.85 -20.25
CA PHE A 494 -2.99 24.80 -19.25
C PHE A 494 -2.37 23.54 -19.86
N SER A 495 -2.79 23.15 -21.07
CA SER A 495 -2.20 22.03 -21.80
C SER A 495 -0.74 22.27 -22.17
N ILE A 496 -0.35 23.49 -22.57
CA ILE A 496 1.05 23.84 -22.87
C ILE A 496 1.92 23.82 -21.61
N LEU A 497 1.40 24.33 -20.48
CA LEU A 497 2.10 24.27 -19.21
C LEU A 497 2.27 22.82 -18.72
N ALA A 498 1.23 22.00 -18.85
CA ALA A 498 1.29 20.58 -18.52
C ALA A 498 2.31 19.85 -19.41
N SER A 499 2.29 20.05 -20.72
CA SER A 499 3.22 19.39 -21.64
C SER A 499 4.67 19.82 -21.41
N GLY A 500 4.92 21.09 -21.07
CA GLY A 500 6.25 21.57 -20.68
C GLY A 500 6.77 20.92 -19.39
N LEU A 501 5.91 20.74 -18.39
CA LEU A 501 6.26 20.03 -17.15
C LEU A 501 6.49 18.54 -17.39
N ASP A 502 5.64 17.90 -18.20
CA ASP A 502 5.77 16.50 -18.55
C ASP A 502 7.05 16.26 -19.34
N TRP A 503 7.39 17.15 -20.28
CA TRP A 503 8.66 17.11 -21.01
C TRP A 503 9.86 17.18 -20.05
N LEU A 504 9.84 18.05 -19.04
CA LEU A 504 10.87 18.08 -17.99
C LEU A 504 10.90 16.78 -17.17
N ALA A 505 9.72 16.26 -16.79
CA ALA A 505 9.59 14.99 -16.09
C ALA A 505 10.10 13.81 -16.92
N SER A 506 10.05 13.89 -18.26
CA SER A 506 10.50 12.84 -19.16
C SER A 506 11.99 12.53 -19.00
N PHE A 507 12.84 13.52 -18.71
CA PHE A 507 14.26 13.30 -18.44
C PHE A 507 14.47 12.46 -17.18
N LEU A 508 13.71 12.77 -16.12
CA LEU A 508 13.73 12.06 -14.85
C LEU A 508 13.18 10.64 -14.98
N LEU A 509 12.10 10.46 -15.73
CA LEU A 509 11.51 9.15 -16.02
C LEU A 509 12.48 8.28 -16.83
N ARG A 510 13.10 8.84 -17.89
CA ARG A 510 14.10 8.14 -18.70
C ARG A 510 15.31 7.75 -17.88
N TYR A 511 15.80 8.64 -17.01
CA TYR A 511 16.86 8.32 -16.05
C TYR A 511 16.47 7.14 -15.14
N MET A 512 15.29 7.19 -14.53
CA MET A 512 14.82 6.14 -13.62
C MET A 512 14.69 4.79 -14.33
N ILE A 513 14.09 4.75 -15.53
CA ILE A 513 13.96 3.52 -16.31
C ILE A 513 15.33 2.99 -16.75
N ALA A 514 16.21 3.86 -17.26
CA ALA A 514 17.53 3.46 -17.73
C ALA A 514 18.37 2.87 -16.60
N LEU A 515 18.38 3.53 -15.44
CA LEU A 515 19.07 3.04 -14.26
C LEU A 515 18.47 1.73 -13.74
N ALA A 516 17.14 1.63 -13.66
CA ALA A 516 16.48 0.40 -13.22
C ALA A 516 16.77 -0.77 -14.18
N ARG A 517 16.76 -0.53 -15.50
CA ARG A 517 17.13 -1.54 -16.51
C ARG A 517 18.60 -1.96 -16.39
N TYR A 518 19.50 -0.99 -16.21
CA TYR A 518 20.92 -1.26 -16.00
C TYR A 518 21.15 -2.15 -14.77
N LEU A 519 20.54 -1.78 -13.64
CA LEU A 519 20.64 -2.55 -12.40
C LEU A 519 19.99 -3.93 -12.51
N ALA A 520 18.84 -4.05 -13.18
CA ALA A 520 18.16 -5.31 -13.40
C ALA A 520 18.94 -6.27 -14.34
N GLY A 521 19.78 -5.73 -15.23
CA GLY A 521 20.63 -6.51 -16.13
C GLY A 521 21.83 -7.16 -15.44
N LEU A 522 22.12 -6.83 -14.18
CA LEU A 522 23.19 -7.47 -13.41
C LEU A 522 22.76 -8.88 -13.02
N GLU A 523 23.56 -9.90 -13.38
CA GLU A 523 23.22 -11.32 -13.14
C GLU A 523 22.94 -11.66 -11.67
N TRP A 524 23.56 -10.92 -10.75
CA TRP A 524 23.42 -11.08 -9.31
C TRP A 524 22.37 -10.15 -8.68
N ALA A 525 21.55 -9.45 -9.48
CA ALA A 525 20.55 -8.50 -8.97
C ALA A 525 19.54 -9.16 -8.01
N THR A 526 19.19 -10.42 -8.28
CA THR A 526 18.26 -11.20 -7.45
C THR A 526 18.77 -12.59 -7.17
N ILE A 527 18.54 -13.07 -5.95
CA ILE A 527 18.77 -14.45 -5.54
C ILE A 527 17.42 -15.10 -5.26
N GLU A 528 17.19 -16.30 -5.80
CA GLU A 528 16.06 -17.16 -5.42
C GLU A 528 16.40 -17.89 -4.12
N VAL A 529 15.45 -17.91 -3.20
CA VAL A 529 15.65 -18.43 -1.84
C VAL A 529 14.60 -19.50 -1.55
N GLU A 530 14.99 -20.52 -0.80
CA GLU A 530 14.06 -21.54 -0.32
C GLU A 530 12.94 -20.93 0.56
N PRO A 531 11.74 -21.55 0.55
CA PRO A 531 10.60 -21.02 1.28
C PRO A 531 10.86 -21.00 2.79
N VAL A 532 10.81 -19.79 3.35
CA VAL A 532 11.04 -19.54 4.78
C VAL A 532 9.94 -20.15 5.63
N ALA A 533 10.32 -20.86 6.69
CA ALA A 533 9.36 -21.35 7.68
C ALA A 533 8.81 -20.19 8.51
N ILE A 534 7.51 -20.28 8.81
CA ILE A 534 6.79 -19.34 9.68
C ILE A 534 7.50 -19.13 11.03
N GLN A 535 8.02 -20.21 11.61
CA GLN A 535 8.71 -20.17 12.90
C GLN A 535 9.94 -19.25 12.84
N GLY A 536 10.72 -19.34 11.75
CA GLY A 536 11.85 -18.44 11.49
C GLY A 536 11.43 -16.98 11.42
N LEU A 537 10.27 -16.69 10.82
CA LEU A 537 9.73 -15.32 10.73
C LEU A 537 9.41 -14.73 12.11
N VAL A 538 8.79 -15.51 12.99
CA VAL A 538 8.49 -15.08 14.37
C VAL A 538 9.78 -14.81 15.16
N VAL A 539 10.75 -15.72 15.07
CA VAL A 539 12.04 -15.58 15.75
C VAL A 539 12.79 -14.34 15.26
N TYR A 540 12.80 -14.10 13.94
CA TYR A 540 13.44 -12.91 13.37
C TYR A 540 12.84 -11.61 13.91
N TYR A 541 11.51 -11.45 13.86
CA TYR A 541 10.87 -10.22 14.31
C TYR A 541 11.04 -9.98 15.81
N PHE A 542 11.10 -11.05 16.60
CA PHE A 542 11.46 -10.96 18.02
C PHE A 542 12.90 -10.45 18.20
N SER A 543 13.87 -11.05 17.51
CA SER A 543 15.26 -10.64 17.58
C SER A 543 15.49 -9.20 17.07
N LEU A 544 14.81 -8.80 16.00
CA LEU A 544 14.85 -7.43 15.47
C LEU A 544 14.29 -6.42 16.48
N THR A 545 13.15 -6.74 17.08
CA THR A 545 12.55 -5.93 18.14
C THR A 545 13.50 -5.74 19.32
N TYR A 546 14.13 -6.83 19.77
CA TYR A 546 15.11 -6.79 20.86
C TYR A 546 16.34 -5.95 20.48
N PHE A 547 16.87 -6.11 19.27
CA PHE A 547 17.98 -5.31 18.77
C PHE A 547 17.64 -3.81 18.76
N LEU A 548 16.49 -3.42 18.20
CA LEU A 548 16.05 -2.02 18.17
C LEU A 548 15.85 -1.46 19.58
N PHE A 549 15.37 -2.26 20.52
CA PHE A 549 15.28 -1.87 21.92
C PHE A 549 16.67 -1.59 22.53
N CYS A 550 17.64 -2.50 22.36
CA CYS A 550 19.03 -2.32 22.78
C CYS A 550 19.66 -1.07 22.15
N LEU A 551 19.42 -0.87 20.84
CA LEU A 551 19.89 0.28 20.07
C LEU A 551 19.34 1.59 20.62
N SER A 552 18.02 1.65 20.86
CA SER A 552 17.34 2.83 21.39
C SER A 552 17.84 3.25 22.78
N ARG A 553 18.31 2.27 23.56
CA ARG A 553 18.82 2.46 24.93
C ARG A 553 20.33 2.63 25.01
N GLN A 554 21.06 2.49 23.90
CA GLN A 554 22.52 2.48 23.86
C GLN A 554 23.13 1.50 24.87
N ARG A 555 22.47 0.34 25.04
CA ARG A 555 22.86 -0.68 26.02
C ARG A 555 22.83 -2.05 25.38
N GLN A 556 23.91 -2.80 25.60
CA GLN A 556 24.05 -4.17 25.11
C GLN A 556 23.82 -4.30 23.59
N VAL A 557 24.17 -3.27 22.81
CA VAL A 557 23.94 -3.23 21.36
C VAL A 557 24.62 -4.41 20.65
N PHE A 558 25.83 -4.77 21.08
CA PHE A 558 26.56 -5.94 20.59
C PHE A 558 25.78 -7.25 20.80
N LEU A 559 25.24 -7.46 22.01
CA LEU A 559 24.44 -8.64 22.34
C LEU A 559 23.13 -8.65 21.54
N GLY A 560 22.48 -7.50 21.39
CA GLY A 560 21.31 -7.35 20.53
C GLY A 560 21.63 -7.71 19.08
N GLY A 561 22.80 -7.33 18.57
CA GLY A 561 23.27 -7.65 17.22
C GLY A 561 23.47 -9.15 17.03
N ILE A 562 24.06 -9.85 18.02
CA ILE A 562 24.20 -11.31 18.01
C ILE A 562 22.82 -11.99 17.96
N PHE A 563 21.87 -11.51 18.76
CA PHE A 563 20.49 -12.04 18.74
C PHE A 563 19.81 -11.84 17.38
N LEU A 564 20.02 -10.69 16.73
CA LEU A 564 19.51 -10.43 15.39
C LEU A 564 20.12 -11.37 14.35
N LEU A 565 21.43 -11.61 14.40
CA LEU A 565 22.11 -12.56 13.51
C LEU A 565 21.59 -13.99 13.71
N ALA A 566 21.38 -14.41 14.96
CA ALA A 566 20.78 -15.71 15.26
C ALA A 566 19.33 -15.81 14.76
N GLY A 567 18.55 -14.72 14.84
CA GLY A 567 17.20 -14.67 14.28
C GLY A 567 17.20 -14.71 12.75
N LEU A 568 18.18 -14.07 12.11
CA LEU A 568 18.38 -14.12 10.66
C LEU A 568 18.75 -15.54 10.20
N SER A 569 19.64 -16.25 10.91
CA SER A 569 19.99 -17.64 10.55
C SER A 569 18.81 -18.59 10.66
N MET A 570 17.88 -18.35 11.60
CA MET A 570 16.66 -19.15 11.75
C MET A 570 15.64 -18.96 10.63
N LEU A 571 15.80 -17.97 9.74
CA LEU A 571 14.96 -17.87 8.54
C LEU A 571 15.30 -18.94 7.50
N PHE A 572 16.52 -19.49 7.55
CA PHE A 572 17.05 -20.44 6.56
C PHE A 572 17.26 -21.86 7.13
N LEU A 573 16.77 -22.11 8.35
CA LEU A 573 16.72 -23.41 9.01
C LEU A 573 15.28 -23.93 8.97
#